data_AF-A0A7J5AFW2-F1
#
_entry.id   AF-A0A7J5AFW2-F1
#
_cell.length_a   1.000
_cell.length_b   1.000
_cell.length_c   1.000
_cell.angle_alpha   90.00
_cell.angle_beta   90.00
_cell.angle_gamma   90.00
#
_symmetry.space_group_name_H-M   'P 1'
#
loop_
_entity.id
_entity.type
_entity.pdbx_description
1 polymer ?
#
loop_
_entity_poly.entity_id
_entity_poly.type
_entity_poly.pdbx_seq_one_letter_code
_entity_poly.pdbx_strand_id
1 'polypeptide(L)'
;MNESHSPLSRRRILLGAAAASAATVAGASAAHAAPPAGGAPPAGPARRPVARDRIATARLAGGPARFQADFHERLDAWLAFWSANSPRIWSTPTEVEGQAGGDGDAFTLHAIRVIRDDETRDAFAAGRSDAAHLATLASLHHHFPSVRVEAGGALRVADGPAGWTGSAGQVAFATTACRELWGLRAADATDWREHLSRAGHGGDPTSRSGWAAFTRASLRRGLRTDSY
;
A
#
# COMPACT_ATOMS: atom_id res chain seq x y z
N MET A 1 -16.35 -47.32 33.00
CA MET A 1 -15.92 -45.92 33.08
C MET A 1 -16.47 -45.21 31.85
N ASN A 2 -17.26 -44.17 32.09
CA ASN A 2 -18.31 -43.65 31.21
C ASN A 2 -17.78 -42.87 30.00
N GLU A 3 -18.38 -43.15 28.84
CA GLU A 3 -18.43 -42.22 27.71
C GLU A 3 -19.30 -41.02 28.07
N SER A 4 -18.78 -39.81 27.83
CA SER A 4 -19.51 -38.56 28.06
C SER A 4 -19.65 -37.82 26.74
N HIS A 5 -20.76 -38.09 26.05
CA HIS A 5 -21.28 -37.24 24.99
C HIS A 5 -21.88 -35.98 25.61
N SER A 6 -21.38 -34.80 25.22
CA SER A 6 -22.02 -33.52 25.54
C SER A 6 -22.83 -33.02 24.34
N PRO A 7 -24.17 -33.02 24.39
CA PRO A 7 -25.02 -32.35 23.40
C PRO A 7 -25.39 -30.94 23.87
N LEU A 8 -24.99 -29.90 23.13
CA LEU A 8 -25.48 -28.54 23.38
C LEU A 8 -26.54 -28.13 22.36
N SER A 9 -27.76 -28.50 22.76
CA SER A 9 -29.03 -27.76 22.75
C SER A 9 -29.22 -26.54 21.84
N ARG A 10 -30.35 -26.64 21.11
CA ARG A 10 -31.06 -25.61 20.35
C ARG A 10 -31.53 -24.45 21.25
N ARG A 11 -31.41 -23.21 20.78
CA ARG A 11 -32.42 -22.18 21.08
C ARG A 11 -32.54 -21.15 19.95
N ARG A 12 -33.71 -21.21 19.29
CA ARG A 12 -34.29 -20.17 18.42
C ARG A 12 -34.72 -18.97 19.27
N ILE A 13 -34.50 -17.76 18.78
CA ILE A 13 -35.43 -16.63 18.97
C ILE A 13 -35.60 -15.94 17.61
N LEU A 14 -36.81 -16.08 17.06
CA LEU A 14 -37.42 -15.23 16.04
C LEU A 14 -38.16 -14.10 16.76
N LEU A 15 -38.12 -12.88 16.22
CA LEU A 15 -39.04 -11.72 16.41
C LEU A 15 -38.36 -10.57 15.64
N GLY A 16 -38.95 -9.80 14.73
CA GLY A 16 -40.28 -9.71 14.14
C GLY A 16 -40.19 -8.68 13.01
N ALA A 17 -41.02 -8.82 11.98
CA ALA A 17 -41.02 -8.02 10.76
C ALA A 17 -42.22 -7.05 10.71
N ALA A 18 -42.15 -6.15 9.70
CA ALA A 18 -43.20 -5.31 9.09
C ALA A 18 -43.43 -3.93 9.75
N ALA A 19 -43.77 -2.84 9.04
CA ALA A 19 -44.34 -2.68 7.70
C ALA A 19 -43.90 -1.31 7.11
N ALA A 20 -43.52 -1.22 5.84
CA ALA A 20 -44.33 -0.85 4.66
C ALA A 20 -44.62 0.66 4.50
N SER A 21 -44.10 1.24 3.42
CA SER A 21 -44.74 2.34 2.71
C SER A 21 -44.41 2.21 1.23
N ALA A 22 -45.46 1.98 0.45
CA ALA A 22 -45.45 1.98 -1.00
C ALA A 22 -46.00 3.33 -1.47
N ALA A 23 -45.35 3.93 -2.46
CA ALA A 23 -45.95 4.98 -3.29
C ALA A 23 -45.69 4.61 -4.76
N THR A 24 -46.78 4.53 -5.53
CA THR A 24 -46.81 4.09 -6.92
C THR A 24 -46.56 5.24 -7.90
N VAL A 25 -45.56 5.02 -8.77
CA VAL A 25 -45.49 5.21 -10.24
C VAL A 25 -46.40 6.27 -10.91
N ALA A 26 -45.77 7.22 -11.62
CA ALA A 26 -46.05 7.52 -13.04
C ALA A 26 -45.01 8.51 -13.60
N GLY A 27 -44.55 8.27 -14.84
CA GLY A 27 -43.91 9.31 -15.66
C GLY A 27 -42.68 8.85 -16.44
N ALA A 28 -42.89 8.26 -17.62
CA ALA A 28 -41.85 8.03 -18.62
C ALA A 28 -41.50 9.35 -19.35
N SER A 29 -40.20 9.68 -19.45
CA SER A 29 -39.50 9.99 -20.72
C SER A 29 -38.12 10.61 -20.50
N ALA A 30 -37.14 10.05 -21.23
CA ALA A 30 -35.96 10.67 -21.82
C ALA A 30 -35.19 11.78 -21.05
N ALA A 31 -34.03 11.41 -20.52
CA ALA A 31 -32.74 12.00 -20.92
C ALA A 31 -31.61 11.18 -20.27
N HIS A 32 -30.76 10.59 -21.10
CA HIS A 32 -29.47 10.04 -20.66
C HIS A 32 -28.58 11.24 -20.31
N ALA A 33 -28.65 11.72 -19.07
CA ALA A 33 -27.73 12.72 -18.56
C ALA A 33 -26.39 12.02 -18.29
N ALA A 34 -25.43 12.27 -19.17
CA ALA A 34 -24.03 11.92 -18.97
C ALA A 34 -23.55 12.39 -17.58
N PRO A 35 -22.67 11.64 -16.90
CA PRO A 35 -22.06 12.14 -15.67
C PRO A 35 -21.34 13.46 -15.99
N PRO A 36 -21.40 14.47 -15.11
CA PRO A 36 -20.59 15.66 -15.31
C PRO A 36 -19.13 15.21 -15.33
N ALA A 37 -18.44 15.56 -16.42
CA ALA A 37 -17.00 15.48 -16.49
C ALA A 37 -16.43 16.08 -15.21
N GLY A 38 -15.62 15.29 -14.49
CA GLY A 38 -15.01 15.69 -13.24
C GLY A 38 -14.30 17.03 -13.42
N GLY A 39 -14.96 18.09 -12.97
CA GLY A 39 -14.33 19.40 -12.89
C GLY A 39 -13.11 19.23 -12.00
N ALA A 40 -11.93 19.52 -12.55
CA ALA A 40 -10.74 19.65 -11.76
C ALA A 40 -11.08 20.59 -10.58
N PRO A 41 -10.72 20.22 -9.33
CA PRO A 41 -10.93 21.12 -8.20
C PRO A 41 -10.33 22.48 -8.55
N PRO A 42 -10.96 23.60 -8.12
CA PRO A 42 -10.42 24.92 -8.40
C PRO A 42 -8.95 24.93 -8.02
N ALA A 43 -8.09 25.32 -8.95
CA ALA A 43 -6.66 25.44 -8.74
C ALA A 43 -6.45 26.51 -7.67
N GLY A 44 -6.49 26.09 -6.41
CA GLY A 44 -6.08 26.90 -5.28
C GLY A 44 -4.64 27.37 -5.49
N PRO A 45 -4.23 28.46 -4.84
CA PRO A 45 -2.86 28.93 -4.95
C PRO A 45 -1.91 27.76 -4.68
N ALA A 46 -0.97 27.51 -5.61
CA ALA A 46 0.03 26.47 -5.46
C ALA A 46 0.69 26.61 -4.09
N ARG A 47 0.44 25.65 -3.20
CA ARG A 47 1.00 25.68 -1.84
C ARG A 47 2.52 25.64 -1.98
N ARG A 48 3.19 26.53 -1.25
CA ARG A 48 4.65 26.56 -1.23
C ARG A 48 5.16 25.35 -0.45
N PRO A 49 6.18 24.65 -0.94
CA PRO A 49 6.83 23.58 -0.19
C PRO A 49 7.34 24.06 1.17
N VAL A 50 7.20 23.20 2.18
CA VAL A 50 7.66 23.44 3.55
C VAL A 50 8.92 22.64 3.80
N ALA A 51 9.89 23.22 4.51
CA ALA A 51 11.11 22.53 4.89
C ALA A 51 10.82 21.51 6.02
N ARG A 52 11.26 20.27 5.84
CA ARG A 52 11.16 19.16 6.79
C ARG A 52 12.50 18.44 6.86
N ASP A 53 12.94 18.11 8.04
CA ASP A 53 14.18 17.37 8.32
C ASP A 53 13.93 15.90 8.65
N ARG A 54 12.67 15.46 8.64
CA ARG A 54 12.25 14.12 9.02
C ARG A 54 11.14 13.59 8.13
N ILE A 55 11.03 12.27 8.06
CA ILE A 55 9.83 11.54 7.62
C ILE A 55 9.42 10.67 8.79
N ALA A 56 8.19 10.83 9.27
CA ALA A 56 7.73 10.36 10.57
C ALA A 56 8.75 10.72 11.67
N THR A 57 9.31 9.72 12.35
CA THR A 57 10.33 9.91 13.41
C THR A 57 11.77 9.88 12.88
N ALA A 58 11.99 9.46 11.64
CA ALA A 58 13.33 9.27 11.08
C ALA A 58 13.91 10.56 10.52
N ARG A 59 15.19 10.83 10.80
CA ARG A 59 15.91 12.00 10.24
C ARG A 59 16.22 11.81 8.76
N LEU A 60 16.25 12.90 8.00
CA LEU A 60 16.76 12.90 6.63
C LEU A 60 18.28 13.04 6.63
N ALA A 61 18.98 12.10 5.98
CA ALA A 61 20.45 12.04 6.00
C ALA A 61 21.14 13.30 5.44
N GLY A 62 20.54 13.94 4.44
CA GLY A 62 21.04 15.17 3.80
C GLY A 62 20.59 16.47 4.47
N GLY A 63 19.90 16.39 5.62
CA GLY A 63 19.31 17.56 6.29
C GLY A 63 17.92 17.93 5.76
N PRO A 64 17.45 19.16 6.06
CA PRO A 64 16.10 19.59 5.68
C PRO A 64 15.87 19.59 4.16
N ALA A 65 14.77 18.99 3.73
CA ALA A 65 14.29 18.99 2.35
C ALA A 65 12.91 19.67 2.26
N ARG A 66 12.54 20.14 1.07
CA ARG A 66 11.29 20.86 0.83
C ARG A 66 10.24 19.93 0.25
N PHE A 67 9.06 19.90 0.87
CA PHE A 67 7.95 19.05 0.44
C PHE A 67 6.65 19.82 0.38
N GLN A 68 5.76 19.42 -0.53
CA GLN A 68 4.33 19.72 -0.39
C GLN A 68 3.81 19.07 0.89
N ALA A 69 2.98 19.80 1.64
CA ALA A 69 2.53 19.36 2.97
C ALA A 69 1.80 18.01 2.90
N ASP A 70 0.82 17.89 2.02
CA ASP A 70 -0.01 16.69 1.86
C ASP A 70 0.82 15.47 1.40
N PHE A 71 1.85 15.70 0.56
CA PHE A 71 2.78 14.65 0.14
C PHE A 71 3.67 14.19 1.30
N HIS A 72 4.17 15.13 2.11
CA HIS A 72 4.97 14.83 3.29
C HIS A 72 4.17 14.05 4.35
N GLU A 73 2.92 14.44 4.62
CA GLU A 73 2.02 13.71 5.51
C GLU A 73 1.79 12.26 5.05
N ARG A 74 1.74 12.04 3.74
CA ARG A 74 1.63 10.70 3.16
C ARG A 74 2.94 9.90 3.29
N LEU A 75 4.10 10.54 3.16
CA LEU A 75 5.39 9.90 3.44
C LEU A 75 5.47 9.48 4.92
N ASP A 76 4.98 10.31 5.83
CA ASP A 76 4.91 9.98 7.26
C ASP A 76 4.03 8.75 7.49
N ALA A 77 2.83 8.72 6.89
CA ALA A 77 1.93 7.57 6.96
C ALA A 77 2.55 6.30 6.35
N TRP A 78 3.24 6.43 5.22
CA TRP A 78 3.94 5.33 4.57
C TRP A 78 5.04 4.74 5.46
N LEU A 79 5.90 5.57 6.03
CA LEU A 79 7.02 5.09 6.84
C LEU A 79 6.53 4.46 8.15
N ALA A 80 5.47 5.02 8.75
CA ALA A 80 4.80 4.42 9.89
C ALA A 80 4.22 3.03 9.54
N PHE A 81 3.57 2.89 8.38
CA PHE A 81 3.06 1.60 7.90
C PHE A 81 4.18 0.59 7.62
N TRP A 82 5.27 1.01 6.98
CA TRP A 82 6.44 0.16 6.75
C TRP A 82 7.02 -0.34 8.08
N SER A 83 7.21 0.57 9.05
CA SER A 83 7.71 0.23 10.38
C SER A 83 6.79 -0.73 11.12
N ALA A 84 5.47 -0.55 11.03
CA ALA A 84 4.49 -1.40 11.71
C ALA A 84 4.42 -2.84 11.16
N ASN A 85 4.98 -3.09 9.97
CA ASN A 85 5.06 -4.43 9.37
C ASN A 85 6.51 -4.96 9.31
N SER A 86 7.46 -4.25 9.92
CA SER A 86 8.86 -4.66 9.99
C SER A 86 9.12 -5.62 11.16
N PRO A 87 10.23 -6.39 11.14
CA PRO A 87 10.59 -7.29 12.23
C PRO A 87 10.65 -6.56 13.58
N ARG A 88 10.07 -7.16 14.62
CA ARG A 88 10.02 -6.56 15.97
C ARG A 88 11.38 -6.33 16.62
N ILE A 89 12.40 -7.05 16.15
CA ILE A 89 13.79 -6.90 16.59
C ILE A 89 14.46 -5.63 16.03
N TRP A 90 13.83 -4.95 15.07
CA TRP A 90 14.30 -3.68 14.56
C TRP A 90 13.69 -2.53 15.36
N SER A 91 14.45 -1.46 15.54
CA SER A 91 13.87 -0.19 15.98
C SER A 91 12.90 0.37 14.95
N THR A 92 12.15 1.40 15.32
CA THR A 92 11.57 2.31 14.32
C THR A 92 12.69 2.89 13.44
N PRO A 93 12.41 3.24 12.18
CA PRO A 93 13.37 3.94 11.32
C PRO A 93 14.03 5.12 12.02
N THR A 94 15.36 5.17 11.99
CA THR A 94 16.15 6.23 12.63
C THR A 94 16.59 7.29 11.63
N GLU A 95 16.88 6.86 10.40
CA GLU A 95 17.29 7.72 9.30
C GLU A 95 16.71 7.21 7.97
N VAL A 96 16.34 8.15 7.11
CA VAL A 96 15.97 7.92 5.72
C VAL A 96 16.93 8.69 4.84
N GLU A 97 17.55 7.98 3.90
CA GLU A 97 18.38 8.59 2.85
C GLU A 97 17.53 8.71 1.58
N GLY A 98 17.43 9.94 1.05
CA GLY A 98 16.63 10.21 -0.14
C GLY A 98 16.66 11.68 -0.54
N GLN A 99 16.03 11.98 -1.68
CA GLN A 99 16.04 13.29 -2.31
C GLN A 99 14.62 13.71 -2.68
N ALA A 100 14.18 14.87 -2.19
CA ALA A 100 12.94 15.49 -2.64
C ALA A 100 13.09 16.06 -4.06
N GLY A 101 12.02 15.99 -4.86
CA GLY A 101 11.94 16.71 -6.13
C GLY A 101 11.92 18.22 -5.94
N GLY A 102 12.28 18.98 -6.97
CA GLY A 102 12.36 20.45 -6.90
C GLY A 102 11.04 21.12 -6.48
N ASP A 103 9.91 20.55 -6.90
CA ASP A 103 8.57 21.04 -6.58
C ASP A 103 8.02 20.49 -5.25
N GLY A 104 8.77 19.59 -4.60
CA GLY A 104 8.40 18.96 -3.33
C GLY A 104 7.27 17.94 -3.41
N ASP A 105 6.87 17.51 -4.61
CA ASP A 105 5.76 16.59 -4.90
C ASP A 105 6.21 15.14 -5.18
N ALA A 106 7.51 14.90 -5.10
CA ALA A 106 8.14 13.62 -5.32
C ALA A 106 9.31 13.39 -4.38
N PHE A 107 9.63 12.12 -4.15
CA PHE A 107 10.74 11.71 -3.30
C PHE A 107 11.41 10.48 -3.91
N THR A 108 12.73 10.49 -3.96
CA THR A 108 13.54 9.36 -4.40
C THR A 108 14.23 8.76 -3.18
N LEU A 109 13.81 7.56 -2.79
CA LEU A 109 14.31 6.83 -1.63
C LEU A 109 15.56 6.03 -2.02
N HIS A 110 16.63 6.22 -1.25
CA HIS A 110 17.90 5.51 -1.39
C HIS A 110 18.15 4.51 -0.26
N ALA A 111 17.81 4.83 0.98
CA ALA A 111 17.97 3.89 2.10
C ALA A 111 16.98 4.15 3.25
N ILE A 112 16.70 3.11 4.01
CA ILE A 112 16.01 3.17 5.31
C ILE A 112 16.91 2.49 6.35
N ARG A 113 17.30 3.22 7.38
CA ARG A 113 18.16 2.73 8.47
C ARG A 113 17.37 2.47 9.73
N VAL A 114 17.72 1.38 10.39
CA VAL A 114 17.16 0.95 11.68
C VAL A 114 18.30 0.54 12.60
N ILE A 115 18.03 0.46 13.90
CA ILE A 115 18.91 -0.20 14.86
C ILE A 115 18.44 -1.64 15.03
N ARG A 116 19.38 -2.58 14.97
CA ARG A 116 19.17 -4.00 15.25
C ARG A 116 20.41 -4.51 15.98
N ASP A 117 20.19 -5.20 17.10
CA ASP A 117 21.29 -5.77 17.89
C ASP A 117 22.35 -4.70 18.24
N ASP A 118 21.89 -3.50 18.63
CA ASP A 118 22.68 -2.28 18.92
C ASP A 118 23.51 -1.70 17.76
N GLU A 119 23.33 -2.20 16.54
CA GLU A 119 24.01 -1.71 15.35
C GLU A 119 23.06 -1.02 14.38
N THR A 120 23.54 0.04 13.72
CA THR A 120 22.81 0.66 12.61
C THR A 120 22.92 -0.22 11.37
N ARG A 121 21.77 -0.55 10.78
CA ARG A 121 21.67 -1.41 9.59
C ARG A 121 20.76 -0.78 8.54
N ASP A 122 21.12 -0.93 7.27
CA ASP A 122 20.25 -0.57 6.15
C ASP A 122 19.18 -1.66 5.98
N ALA A 123 17.98 -1.41 6.51
CA ALA A 123 16.83 -2.28 6.29
C ALA A 123 16.40 -2.28 4.82
N PHE A 124 16.54 -1.14 4.15
CA PHE A 124 16.43 -0.98 2.71
C PHE A 124 17.64 -0.19 2.21
N ALA A 125 18.19 -0.58 1.06
CA ALA A 125 19.22 0.16 0.34
C ALA A 125 19.03 -0.01 -1.17
N ALA A 126 19.12 1.08 -1.92
CA ALA A 126 19.18 1.09 -3.37
C ALA A 126 20.36 0.22 -3.85
N GLY A 127 20.18 -0.40 -5.01
CA GLY A 127 21.16 -1.32 -5.60
C GLY A 127 21.10 -2.74 -5.06
N ARG A 128 20.41 -2.99 -3.94
CA ARG A 128 20.13 -4.35 -3.46
C ARG A 128 18.85 -4.87 -4.08
N SER A 129 18.96 -5.84 -4.99
CA SER A 129 17.80 -6.56 -5.54
C SER A 129 17.44 -7.76 -4.65
N ASP A 130 16.99 -7.48 -3.43
CA ASP A 130 16.63 -8.48 -2.43
C ASP A 130 15.12 -8.45 -2.09
N ALA A 131 14.68 -9.35 -1.21
CA ALA A 131 13.28 -9.41 -0.78
C ALA A 131 12.84 -8.14 -0.03
N ALA A 132 13.75 -7.43 0.65
CA ALA A 132 13.45 -6.18 1.36
C ALA A 132 13.21 -5.02 0.39
N HIS A 133 13.88 -5.03 -0.77
CA HIS A 133 13.59 -4.12 -1.88
C HIS A 133 12.16 -4.28 -2.37
N LEU A 134 11.74 -5.52 -2.69
CA LEU A 134 10.36 -5.80 -3.09
C LEU A 134 9.35 -5.48 -1.98
N ALA A 135 9.71 -5.72 -0.71
CA ALA A 135 8.86 -5.36 0.42
C ALA A 135 8.64 -3.86 0.53
N THR A 136 9.70 -3.07 0.36
CA THR A 136 9.66 -1.60 0.41
C THR A 136 8.89 -1.05 -0.80
N LEU A 137 9.09 -1.63 -1.99
CA LEU A 137 8.30 -1.33 -3.17
C LEU A 137 6.80 -1.61 -2.95
N ALA A 138 6.47 -2.73 -2.29
CA ALA A 138 5.09 -3.06 -1.93
C ALA A 138 4.47 -2.03 -0.99
N SER A 139 5.20 -1.58 0.04
CA SER A 139 4.68 -0.56 0.98
C SER A 139 4.48 0.80 0.32
N LEU A 140 5.33 1.17 -0.64
CA LEU A 140 5.17 2.39 -1.43
C LEU A 140 3.94 2.29 -2.33
N HIS A 141 3.76 1.18 -3.06
CA HIS A 141 2.57 0.95 -3.88
C HIS A 141 1.25 0.91 -3.10
N HIS A 142 1.32 0.66 -1.78
CA HIS A 142 0.17 0.76 -0.89
C HIS A 142 -0.31 2.21 -0.73
N HIS A 143 0.61 3.19 -0.71
CA HIS A 143 0.33 4.60 -0.41
C HIS A 143 0.33 5.51 -1.63
N PHE A 144 1.16 5.18 -2.63
CA PHE A 144 1.43 6.03 -3.78
C PHE A 144 0.97 5.34 -5.08
N PRO A 145 0.25 6.06 -5.95
CA PRO A 145 -0.15 5.51 -7.24
C PRO A 145 1.03 5.38 -8.21
N SER A 146 1.98 6.32 -8.13
CA SER A 146 3.15 6.37 -8.98
C SER A 146 4.37 5.99 -8.15
N VAL A 147 4.87 4.79 -8.41
CA VAL A 147 6.14 4.31 -7.88
C VAL A 147 6.96 3.78 -9.05
N ARG A 148 8.21 4.20 -9.14
CA ARG A 148 9.15 3.78 -10.18
C ARG A 148 10.45 3.33 -9.53
N VAL A 149 11.01 2.26 -10.07
CA VAL A 149 12.37 1.83 -9.74
C VAL A 149 13.31 2.57 -10.70
N GLU A 150 14.18 3.40 -10.16
CA GLU A 150 15.18 4.15 -10.92
C GLU A 150 16.37 3.27 -11.30
N ALA A 151 17.18 3.76 -12.24
CA ALA A 151 18.49 3.16 -12.50
C ALA A 151 19.32 3.15 -11.20
N GLY A 152 19.86 2.00 -10.82
CA GLY A 152 20.53 1.81 -9.54
C GLY A 152 19.60 1.37 -8.40
N GLY A 153 18.31 1.12 -8.65
CA GLY A 153 17.41 0.49 -7.69
C GLY A 153 16.80 1.41 -6.63
N ALA A 154 17.06 2.72 -6.70
CA ALA A 154 16.36 3.70 -5.88
C ALA A 154 14.86 3.72 -6.24
N LEU A 155 14.01 4.10 -5.27
CA LEU A 155 12.56 4.07 -5.44
C LEU A 155 12.01 5.49 -5.49
N ARG A 156 11.55 5.91 -6.66
CA ARG A 156 10.91 7.22 -6.83
C ARG A 156 9.41 7.12 -6.65
N VAL A 157 8.86 7.97 -5.79
CA VAL A 157 7.42 8.15 -5.61
C VAL A 157 7.00 9.56 -5.93
N ALA A 158 5.78 9.69 -6.44
CA ALA A 158 5.11 10.96 -6.67
C ALA A 158 3.68 10.92 -6.10
N ASP A 159 3.16 12.07 -5.73
CA ASP A 159 1.82 12.19 -5.15
C ASP A 159 0.71 11.85 -6.16
N GLY A 160 -0.46 11.50 -5.63
CA GLY A 160 -1.67 11.21 -6.37
C GLY A 160 -2.65 10.34 -5.59
N PRO A 161 -3.82 10.00 -6.18
CA PRO A 161 -4.81 9.15 -5.51
C PRO A 161 -4.29 7.73 -5.28
N ALA A 162 -4.26 7.25 -4.03
CA ALA A 162 -3.79 5.92 -3.68
C ALA A 162 -4.71 4.80 -4.20
N GLY A 163 -4.11 3.70 -4.66
CA GLY A 163 -4.81 2.48 -5.07
C GLY A 163 -4.24 1.85 -6.33
N TRP A 164 -4.90 0.79 -6.80
CA TRP A 164 -4.62 0.20 -8.10
C TRP A 164 -5.00 1.17 -9.22
N THR A 165 -4.05 1.39 -10.13
CA THR A 165 -4.18 2.23 -11.33
C THR A 165 -4.01 1.40 -12.61
N GLY A 166 -3.46 0.19 -12.52
CA GLY A 166 -3.10 -0.61 -13.69
C GLY A 166 -1.90 -0.08 -14.45
N SER A 167 -1.15 0.86 -13.87
CA SER A 167 0.08 1.35 -14.49
C SER A 167 1.09 0.23 -14.72
N ALA A 168 1.92 0.37 -15.75
CA ALA A 168 2.96 -0.61 -16.08
C ALA A 168 3.88 -0.91 -14.88
N GLY A 169 4.16 0.10 -14.03
CA GLY A 169 4.94 -0.08 -12.81
C GLY A 169 4.26 -0.99 -11.78
N GLN A 170 2.95 -0.82 -11.54
CA GLN A 170 2.20 -1.68 -10.63
C GLN A 170 2.08 -3.12 -11.16
N VAL A 171 1.86 -3.29 -12.47
CA VAL A 171 1.82 -4.62 -13.10
C VAL A 171 3.19 -5.31 -12.99
N ALA A 172 4.27 -4.61 -13.33
CA ALA A 172 5.63 -5.14 -13.23
C ALA A 172 5.99 -5.54 -11.80
N PHE A 173 5.64 -4.70 -10.81
CA PHE A 173 5.77 -5.06 -9.40
C PHE A 173 4.97 -6.31 -9.05
N ALA A 174 3.68 -6.37 -9.41
CA ALA A 174 2.80 -7.48 -9.05
C ALA A 174 3.31 -8.81 -9.63
N THR A 175 3.71 -8.82 -10.90
CA THR A 175 4.33 -9.99 -11.55
C THR A 175 5.61 -10.41 -10.84
N THR A 176 6.50 -9.46 -10.53
CA THR A 176 7.78 -9.76 -9.86
C THR A 176 7.55 -10.28 -8.44
N ALA A 177 6.63 -9.67 -7.69
CA ALA A 177 6.25 -10.12 -6.35
C ALA A 177 5.68 -11.55 -6.41
N CYS A 178 4.81 -11.86 -7.36
CA CYS A 178 4.28 -13.22 -7.55
C CYS A 178 5.41 -14.25 -7.72
N ARG A 179 6.40 -13.94 -8.58
CA ARG A 179 7.53 -14.84 -8.85
C ARG A 179 8.45 -15.00 -7.66
N GLU A 180 8.85 -13.88 -7.04
CA GLU A 180 9.95 -13.86 -6.07
C GLU A 180 9.48 -14.02 -4.62
N LEU A 181 8.32 -13.46 -4.26
CA LEU A 181 7.80 -13.54 -2.89
C LEU A 181 6.81 -14.69 -2.74
N TRP A 182 5.91 -14.87 -3.71
CA TRP A 182 4.85 -15.89 -3.63
C TRP A 182 5.24 -17.23 -4.25
N GLY A 183 6.42 -17.33 -4.90
CA GLY A 183 6.91 -18.56 -5.52
C GLY A 183 6.16 -18.96 -6.80
N LEU A 184 5.32 -18.09 -7.34
CA LEU A 184 4.49 -18.31 -8.53
C LEU A 184 5.31 -17.99 -9.79
N ARG A 185 6.33 -18.81 -10.06
CA ARG A 185 7.38 -18.55 -11.08
C ARG A 185 6.84 -18.33 -12.50
N ALA A 186 5.72 -18.96 -12.85
CA ALA A 186 5.12 -18.85 -14.17
C ALA A 186 4.32 -17.55 -14.40
N ALA A 187 3.96 -16.82 -13.33
CA ALA A 187 3.12 -15.64 -13.45
C ALA A 187 3.75 -14.59 -14.36
N ASP A 188 2.97 -13.97 -15.24
CA ASP A 188 3.38 -12.88 -16.12
C ASP A 188 2.47 -11.65 -15.97
N ALA A 189 2.61 -10.67 -16.86
CA ALA A 189 1.84 -9.43 -16.81
C ALA A 189 0.32 -9.64 -17.06
N THR A 190 -0.04 -10.72 -17.73
CA THR A 190 -1.42 -11.05 -18.16
C THR A 190 -2.16 -11.91 -17.15
N ASP A 191 -1.46 -12.83 -16.46
CA ASP A 191 -2.09 -13.89 -15.67
C ASP A 191 -1.75 -13.88 -14.17
N TRP A 192 -0.89 -12.99 -13.69
CA TRP A 192 -0.47 -12.94 -12.27
C TRP A 192 -1.65 -12.91 -11.28
N ARG A 193 -2.75 -12.26 -11.66
CA ARG A 193 -3.98 -12.19 -10.86
C ARG A 193 -4.59 -13.57 -10.64
N GLU A 194 -4.66 -14.36 -11.71
CA GLU A 194 -5.19 -15.71 -11.64
C GLU A 194 -4.29 -16.59 -10.77
N HIS A 195 -2.97 -16.44 -10.90
CA HIS A 195 -2.01 -17.11 -10.03
C HIS A 195 -2.23 -16.80 -8.54
N LEU A 196 -2.45 -15.53 -8.18
CA LEU A 196 -2.76 -15.15 -6.79
C LEU A 196 -4.09 -15.72 -6.30
N SER A 197 -5.13 -15.67 -7.13
CA SER A 197 -6.43 -16.26 -6.78
C SER A 197 -6.32 -17.76 -6.54
N ARG A 198 -5.61 -18.49 -7.40
CA ARG A 198 -5.34 -19.94 -7.23
C ARG A 198 -4.49 -20.23 -5.98
N ALA A 199 -3.61 -19.30 -5.59
CA ALA A 199 -2.81 -19.38 -4.37
C ALA A 199 -3.60 -19.04 -3.09
N GLY A 200 -4.92 -18.83 -3.19
CA GLY A 200 -5.80 -18.57 -2.04
C GLY A 200 -5.94 -17.09 -1.66
N HIS A 201 -5.48 -16.15 -2.50
CA HIS A 201 -5.73 -14.73 -2.27
C HIS A 201 -7.19 -14.40 -2.66
N GLY A 202 -8.07 -14.33 -1.64
CA GLY A 202 -9.51 -14.31 -1.84
C GLY A 202 -10.13 -12.99 -2.33
N GLY A 203 -9.36 -11.92 -2.44
CA GLY A 203 -9.84 -10.62 -2.95
C GLY A 203 -9.36 -10.34 -4.37
N ASP A 204 -10.19 -9.67 -5.18
CA ASP A 204 -9.74 -9.13 -6.47
C ASP A 204 -8.60 -8.14 -6.24
N PRO A 205 -7.36 -8.44 -6.67
CA PRO A 205 -6.20 -7.59 -6.40
C PRO A 205 -6.26 -6.24 -7.12
N THR A 206 -7.19 -6.04 -8.05
CA THR A 206 -7.44 -4.76 -8.72
C THR A 206 -8.47 -3.89 -8.02
N SER A 207 -9.21 -4.44 -7.07
CA SER A 207 -10.05 -3.66 -6.16
C SER A 207 -9.17 -2.87 -5.16
N ARG A 208 -9.69 -1.77 -4.62
CA ARG A 208 -8.95 -0.96 -3.63
C ARG A 208 -8.53 -1.78 -2.41
N SER A 209 -9.44 -2.57 -1.86
CA SER A 209 -9.19 -3.42 -0.69
C SER A 209 -8.26 -4.59 -1.02
N GLY A 210 -8.43 -5.22 -2.19
CA GLY A 210 -7.55 -6.32 -2.63
C GLY A 210 -6.13 -5.86 -2.91
N TRP A 211 -5.94 -4.71 -3.56
CA TRP A 211 -4.61 -4.11 -3.75
C TRP A 211 -3.93 -3.80 -2.42
N ALA A 212 -4.67 -3.21 -1.48
CA ALA A 212 -4.18 -2.91 -0.14
C ALA A 212 -3.79 -4.19 0.63
N ALA A 213 -4.58 -5.27 0.52
CA ALA A 213 -4.28 -6.56 1.12
C ALA A 213 -3.04 -7.21 0.49
N PHE A 214 -2.96 -7.23 -0.85
CA PHE A 214 -1.85 -7.82 -1.60
C PHE A 214 -0.51 -7.12 -1.31
N THR A 215 -0.49 -5.78 -1.35
CA THR A 215 0.72 -4.99 -1.05
C THR A 215 1.17 -5.18 0.40
N ARG A 216 0.23 -5.23 1.36
CA ARG A 216 0.55 -5.49 2.77
C ARG A 216 1.10 -6.90 2.99
N ALA A 217 0.49 -7.91 2.38
CA ALA A 217 0.96 -9.29 2.47
C ALA A 217 2.36 -9.44 1.83
N SER A 218 2.58 -8.82 0.66
CA SER A 218 3.88 -8.82 -0.01
C SER A 218 4.96 -8.10 0.81
N LEU A 219 4.63 -6.97 1.46
CA LEU A 219 5.53 -6.30 2.42
C LEU A 219 5.93 -7.26 3.55
N ARG A 220 4.96 -7.89 4.21
CA ARG A 220 5.23 -8.80 5.32
C ARG A 220 6.08 -9.99 4.90
N ARG A 221 5.77 -10.59 3.77
CA ARG A 221 6.52 -11.73 3.24
C ARG A 221 7.95 -11.35 2.85
N GLY A 222 8.14 -10.20 2.21
CA GLY A 222 9.47 -9.68 1.87
C GLY A 222 10.33 -9.35 3.09
N LEU A 223 9.72 -8.85 4.17
CA LEU A 223 10.38 -8.62 5.47
C LEU A 223 10.38 -9.83 6.42
N ARG A 224 9.81 -10.97 6.00
CA ARG A 224 9.68 -12.21 6.80
C ARG A 224 8.95 -12.00 8.13
N THR A 225 7.85 -11.25 8.08
CA THR A 225 6.95 -10.97 9.20
C THR A 225 5.53 -11.51 8.98
N ASP A 226 5.34 -12.35 7.97
CA ASP A 226 4.12 -13.13 7.80
C ASP A 226 4.06 -14.23 8.88
N SER A 227 3.01 -14.18 9.71
CA SER A 227 2.67 -15.28 10.61
C SER A 227 2.13 -16.43 9.75
N TYR A 228 2.82 -17.58 9.78
CA TYR A 228 2.25 -18.86 9.32
C TYR A 228 1.24 -19.39 10.35
#